data_AF-A0A531M5N2-F1
#
_entry.id   AF-A0A531M5N2-F1
#
_cell.length_a   1.000
_cell.length_b   1.000
_cell.length_c   1.000
_cell.angle_alpha   90.00
_cell.angle_beta   90.00
_cell.angle_gamma   90.00
#
_symmetry.space_group_name_H-M   'P 1'
#
loop_
_entity.id
_entity.type
_entity.pdbx_description
1 polymer ?
#
loop_
_entity_poly.entity_id
_entity_poly.type
_entity_poly.pdbx_seq_one_letter_code
_entity_poly.pdbx_strand_id
1 'polypeptide(L)'
;MSVQMRVGITGANGYVGTILRATFAEEGHEVIAFVRPNRVTSESAAAMAGVAEWRPYEIRRPPSGSAISDLDVLIHGAWDLTLVSAGDVWGVNVSGSQQLLRNAADAGVRRVIFISSMSAYEGTRQLYGQAKLACERTANSLGGVSTRLGLV
;
A
#
# COMPACT_ATOMS: atom_id res chain seq x y z
N MET A 1 -14.92 -4.89 -23.15
CA MET A 1 -15.14 -4.07 -21.93
C MET A 1 -14.26 -4.66 -20.85
N SER A 2 -13.33 -3.88 -20.30
CA SER A 2 -12.58 -4.29 -19.11
C SER A 2 -13.57 -4.49 -17.95
N VAL A 3 -13.31 -5.47 -17.09
CA VAL A 3 -14.08 -5.66 -15.87
C VAL A 3 -13.69 -4.54 -14.90
N GLN A 4 -14.65 -3.74 -14.45
CA GLN A 4 -14.42 -2.74 -13.41
C GLN A 4 -14.01 -3.43 -12.10
N MET A 5 -13.06 -2.84 -11.37
CA MET A 5 -12.48 -3.42 -10.16
C MET A 5 -12.42 -2.37 -9.04
N ARG A 6 -12.47 -2.80 -7.79
CA ARG A 6 -12.21 -1.99 -6.59
C ARG A 6 -10.74 -2.10 -6.18
N VAL A 7 -9.99 -1.03 -6.40
CA VAL A 7 -8.54 -0.97 -6.20
C VAL A 7 -8.22 -0.13 -4.97
N GLY A 8 -7.83 -0.80 -3.89
CA GLY A 8 -7.37 -0.16 -2.66
C GLY A 8 -5.90 0.25 -2.76
N ILE A 9 -5.58 1.51 -2.50
CA ILE A 9 -4.21 2.03 -2.55
C ILE A 9 -3.85 2.66 -1.21
N THR A 10 -2.87 2.09 -0.51
CA THR A 10 -2.23 2.77 0.63
C THR A 10 -1.05 3.61 0.16
N GLY A 11 -0.78 4.72 0.83
CA GLY A 11 0.20 5.69 0.33
C GLY A 11 -0.33 6.48 -0.86
N ALA A 12 -1.67 6.56 -1.01
CA ALA A 12 -2.35 7.18 -2.14
C ALA A 12 -2.02 8.67 -2.34
N ASN A 13 -1.60 9.38 -1.29
CA ASN A 13 -1.17 10.77 -1.35
C ASN A 13 0.34 10.94 -1.62
N GLY A 14 1.10 9.85 -1.71
CA GLY A 14 2.52 9.88 -2.09
C GLY A 14 2.71 9.91 -3.60
N TYR A 15 3.92 10.20 -4.06
CA TYR A 15 4.27 10.33 -5.47
C TYR A 15 3.76 9.18 -6.36
N VAL A 16 4.11 7.93 -6.01
CA VAL A 16 3.65 6.74 -6.74
C VAL A 16 2.14 6.56 -6.62
N GLY A 17 1.58 6.78 -5.42
CA GLY A 17 0.15 6.63 -5.17
C GLY A 17 -0.70 7.60 -6.00
N THR A 18 -0.24 8.83 -6.21
CA THR A 18 -0.96 9.82 -7.01
C THR A 18 -1.01 9.47 -8.49
N ILE A 19 0.01 8.79 -9.00
CA ILE A 19 0.02 8.30 -10.38
C ILE A 19 -0.90 7.09 -10.50
N LEU A 20 -0.76 6.11 -9.59
CA LEU A 20 -1.59 4.90 -9.60
C LEU A 20 -3.09 5.22 -9.53
N ARG A 21 -3.52 6.13 -8.64
CA ARG A 21 -4.94 6.51 -8.55
C ARG A 21 -5.47 7.11 -9.86
N ALA A 22 -4.69 7.97 -10.52
CA ALA A 22 -5.08 8.56 -11.79
C ALA A 22 -5.20 7.48 -12.87
N THR A 23 -4.19 6.63 -13.02
CA THR A 23 -4.17 5.55 -14.01
C THR A 23 -5.34 4.58 -13.85
N PHE A 24 -5.58 4.05 -12.64
CA PHE A 24 -6.69 3.11 -12.43
C PHE A 24 -8.06 3.76 -12.66
N ALA A 25 -8.22 5.03 -12.31
CA ALA A 25 -9.47 5.73 -12.57
C ALA A 25 -9.70 6.03 -14.06
N GLU A 26 -8.65 6.41 -14.80
CA GLU A 26 -8.70 6.60 -16.25
C GLU A 26 -9.05 5.30 -16.98
N GLU A 27 -8.64 4.15 -16.45
CA GLU A 27 -9.02 2.81 -16.93
C GLU A 27 -10.44 2.38 -16.52
N GLY A 28 -11.16 3.20 -15.74
CA GLY A 28 -12.55 2.99 -15.34
C GLY A 28 -12.72 2.15 -14.06
N HIS A 29 -11.67 1.94 -13.26
CA HIS A 29 -11.74 1.22 -11.99
C HIS A 29 -12.14 2.14 -10.82
N GLU A 30 -12.74 1.54 -9.78
CA GLU A 30 -13.07 2.25 -8.54
C GLU A 30 -11.86 2.32 -7.62
N VAL A 31 -11.28 3.50 -7.46
CA VAL A 31 -10.11 3.68 -6.59
C VAL A 31 -10.54 4.01 -5.16
N ILE A 32 -10.07 3.19 -4.22
CA ILE A 32 -10.25 3.36 -2.78
C ILE A 32 -8.93 3.84 -2.18
N ALA A 33 -8.84 5.12 -1.83
CA ALA A 33 -7.61 5.73 -1.33
C ALA A 33 -7.51 5.61 0.19
N PHE A 34 -6.52 4.85 0.67
CA PHE A 34 -6.20 4.72 2.07
C PHE A 34 -5.15 5.76 2.50
N VAL A 35 -5.56 6.70 3.35
CA VAL A 35 -4.75 7.86 3.76
C VAL A 35 -4.79 8.12 5.26
N ARG A 36 -3.76 8.80 5.77
CA ARG A 36 -3.73 9.21 7.18
C ARG A 36 -4.92 10.14 7.49
N PRO A 37 -5.58 9.99 8.66
CA PRO A 37 -6.77 10.77 9.02
C PRO A 37 -6.58 12.30 8.90
N ASN A 38 -5.41 12.81 9.29
CA ASN A 38 -5.06 14.24 9.18
C ASN A 38 -4.77 14.73 7.75
N ARG A 39 -4.85 13.85 6.76
CA ARG A 39 -4.70 14.15 5.33
C ARG A 39 -5.98 13.87 4.54
N VAL A 40 -7.08 13.57 5.23
CA VAL A 40 -8.43 13.62 4.66
C VAL A 40 -8.88 15.08 4.72
N THR A 41 -8.42 15.91 3.76
CA THR A 41 -8.83 17.32 3.70
C THR A 41 -9.88 17.50 2.60
N SER A 42 -11.03 18.05 2.97
CA SER A 42 -12.12 18.46 2.07
C SER A 42 -11.70 19.55 1.07
N GLU A 43 -10.59 20.26 1.30
CA GLU A 43 -10.15 21.40 0.51
C GLU A 43 -9.42 21.05 -0.80
N SER A 44 -9.11 19.78 -1.05
CA SER A 44 -8.46 19.37 -2.30
C SER A 44 -9.42 18.79 -3.34
N ALA A 45 -10.73 19.00 -3.25
CA ALA A 45 -11.74 18.40 -4.16
C ALA A 45 -11.42 18.51 -5.67
N ALA A 46 -10.71 19.58 -6.10
CA ALA A 46 -10.23 19.73 -7.48
C ALA A 46 -8.96 18.92 -7.82
N ALA A 47 -8.13 18.56 -6.84
CA ALA A 47 -6.95 17.69 -6.99
C ALA A 47 -7.25 16.19 -6.74
N MET A 48 -8.51 15.86 -6.40
CA MET A 48 -9.00 14.54 -5.99
C MET A 48 -9.59 13.71 -7.14
N ALA A 49 -9.38 14.12 -8.40
CA ALA A 49 -9.83 13.37 -9.56
C ALA A 49 -9.35 11.91 -9.52
N GLY A 50 -10.25 10.97 -9.83
CA GLY A 50 -9.91 9.55 -9.88
C GLY A 50 -9.85 8.82 -8.53
N VAL A 51 -10.55 9.30 -7.50
CA VAL A 51 -10.79 8.54 -6.27
C VAL A 51 -12.29 8.41 -6.04
N ALA A 52 -12.78 7.18 -5.93
CA ALA A 52 -14.18 6.88 -5.64
C ALA A 52 -14.49 6.97 -4.14
N GLU A 53 -13.53 6.56 -3.29
CA GLU A 53 -13.72 6.55 -1.83
C GLU A 53 -12.41 6.82 -1.09
N TRP A 54 -12.48 7.56 0.02
CA TRP A 54 -11.37 7.80 0.93
C TRP A 54 -11.56 7.05 2.24
N ARG A 55 -10.57 6.24 2.62
CA ARG A 55 -10.58 5.48 3.87
C ARG A 55 -9.41 5.88 4.78
N PRO A 56 -9.62 6.02 6.09
CA PRO A 56 -8.53 6.29 7.02
C PRO A 56 -7.57 5.09 7.09
N TYR A 57 -6.27 5.37 7.19
CA TYR A 57 -5.22 4.36 7.28
C TYR A 57 -4.00 4.88 8.03
N GLU A 58 -3.51 4.07 8.96
CA GLU A 58 -2.22 4.24 9.61
C GLU A 58 -1.46 2.92 9.56
N ILE A 59 -0.20 2.94 9.12
CA ILE A 59 0.60 1.71 9.02
C ILE A 59 0.81 1.03 10.38
N ARG A 60 0.83 1.81 11.48
CA ARG A 60 0.91 1.29 12.86
C ARG A 60 -0.35 0.53 13.29
N ARG A 61 -1.48 0.77 12.62
CA ARG A 61 -2.80 0.22 12.96
C ARG A 61 -3.55 -0.10 11.66
N PRO A 62 -3.10 -1.12 10.91
CA PRO A 62 -3.71 -1.44 9.63
C PRO A 62 -5.17 -1.90 9.82
N PRO A 63 -6.04 -1.62 8.84
CA PRO A 63 -7.46 -2.00 8.91
C PRO A 63 -7.64 -3.51 9.06
N SER A 64 -8.73 -3.92 9.73
CA SER A 64 -9.15 -5.32 9.79
C SER A 64 -9.50 -5.86 8.40
N GLY A 65 -9.47 -7.18 8.23
CA GLY A 65 -9.87 -7.83 6.97
C GLY A 65 -11.27 -7.42 6.49
N SER A 66 -12.23 -7.27 7.40
CA SER A 66 -13.58 -6.80 7.07
C SER A 66 -13.62 -5.44 6.37
N ALA A 67 -12.75 -4.50 6.76
CA ALA A 67 -12.71 -3.15 6.21
C ALA A 67 -12.05 -3.06 4.82
N ILE A 68 -11.46 -4.17 4.35
CA ILE A 68 -10.81 -4.29 3.03
C ILE A 68 -11.35 -5.48 2.22
N SER A 69 -12.38 -6.16 2.71
CA SER A 69 -12.96 -7.37 2.09
C SER A 69 -13.71 -7.09 0.79
N ASP A 70 -14.08 -5.84 0.56
CA ASP A 70 -14.71 -5.38 -0.67
C ASP A 70 -13.71 -5.05 -1.78
N LEU A 71 -12.40 -5.15 -1.53
CA LEU A 71 -11.38 -4.87 -2.51
C LEU A 71 -11.11 -6.07 -3.43
N ASP A 72 -11.00 -5.80 -4.73
CA ASP A 72 -10.49 -6.76 -5.70
C ASP A 72 -8.96 -6.82 -5.71
N VAL A 73 -8.35 -5.64 -5.54
CA VAL A 73 -6.90 -5.45 -5.56
C VAL A 73 -6.50 -4.54 -4.40
N LEU A 74 -5.47 -4.95 -3.66
CA LEU A 74 -4.79 -4.09 -2.69
C LEU A 74 -3.38 -3.78 -3.17
N ILE A 75 -3.05 -2.50 -3.29
CA ILE A 75 -1.71 -2.00 -3.58
C ILE A 75 -1.17 -1.32 -2.32
N HIS A 76 -0.17 -1.94 -1.69
CA HIS A 76 0.45 -1.44 -0.49
C HIS A 76 1.72 -0.64 -0.79
N GLY A 77 1.62 0.70 -0.79
CA GLY A 77 2.75 1.62 -0.95
C GLY A 77 2.98 2.56 0.23
N ALA A 78 2.16 2.50 1.28
CA ALA A 78 2.39 3.29 2.48
C ALA A 78 3.69 2.89 3.18
N TRP A 79 4.50 3.89 3.55
CA TRP A 79 5.73 3.72 4.30
C TRP A 79 6.03 5.01 5.08
N ASP A 80 6.50 4.87 6.32
CA ASP A 80 6.97 6.00 7.12
C ASP A 80 8.50 6.15 6.94
N LEU A 81 8.89 7.15 6.15
CA LEU A 81 10.29 7.47 5.85
C LEU A 81 10.96 8.31 6.95
N THR A 82 10.21 8.77 7.96
CA THR A 82 10.77 9.57 9.07
C THR A 82 11.44 8.69 10.12
N LEU A 83 11.17 7.38 10.10
CA LEU A 83 11.73 6.41 11.05
C LEU A 83 13.15 6.04 10.64
N VAL A 84 14.10 6.29 11.55
CA VAL A 84 15.53 6.02 11.31
C VAL A 84 16.09 4.92 12.21
N SER A 85 15.45 4.62 13.33
CA SER A 85 15.87 3.54 14.22
C SER A 85 15.44 2.18 13.65
N ALA A 86 16.29 1.16 13.80
CA ALA A 86 15.93 -0.19 13.39
C ALA A 86 14.65 -0.66 14.11
N GLY A 87 14.58 -0.47 15.43
CA GLY A 87 13.42 -0.87 16.23
C GLY A 87 12.11 -0.27 15.71
N ASP A 88 12.09 1.03 15.40
CA ASP A 88 10.89 1.69 14.88
C ASP A 88 10.56 1.25 13.46
N VAL A 89 11.56 1.10 12.58
CA VAL A 89 11.34 0.61 11.22
C VAL A 89 10.72 -0.80 11.24
N TRP A 90 11.23 -1.70 12.08
CA TRP A 90 10.70 -3.06 12.20
C TRP A 90 9.34 -3.08 12.90
N GLY A 91 9.17 -2.32 13.98
CA GLY A 91 7.94 -2.29 14.78
C GLY A 91 6.78 -1.58 14.08
N VAL A 92 7.06 -0.61 13.22
CA VAL A 92 6.03 0.18 12.52
C VAL A 92 5.90 -0.24 11.07
N ASN A 93 6.94 -0.04 10.26
CA ASN A 93 6.83 -0.26 8.82
C ASN A 93 6.71 -1.76 8.52
N VAL A 94 7.63 -2.58 9.03
CA VAL A 94 7.61 -4.02 8.72
C VAL A 94 6.38 -4.69 9.33
N SER A 95 6.21 -4.58 10.65
CA SER A 95 5.10 -5.26 11.34
C SER A 95 3.73 -4.79 10.83
N GLY A 96 3.57 -3.49 10.58
CA GLY A 96 2.35 -2.90 10.03
C GLY A 96 2.04 -3.37 8.61
N SER A 97 3.03 -3.32 7.71
CA SER A 97 2.89 -3.84 6.34
C SER A 97 2.53 -5.32 6.35
N GLN A 98 3.24 -6.14 7.12
CA GLN A 98 2.99 -7.58 7.19
C GLN A 98 1.60 -7.90 7.71
N GLN A 99 1.11 -7.15 8.70
CA GLN A 99 -0.24 -7.32 9.23
C GLN A 99 -1.30 -6.94 8.20
N LEU A 100 -1.13 -5.85 7.47
CA LEU A 100 -2.03 -5.47 6.38
C LEU A 100 -2.10 -6.57 5.30
N LEU A 101 -0.94 -7.09 4.89
CA LEU A 101 -0.85 -8.13 3.86
C LEU A 101 -1.59 -9.41 4.30
N ARG A 102 -1.42 -9.83 5.56
CA ARG A 102 -2.18 -10.96 6.15
C ARG A 102 -3.68 -10.68 6.18
N ASN A 103 -4.08 -9.50 6.67
CA ASN A 103 -5.50 -9.13 6.73
C ASN A 103 -6.16 -9.15 5.34
N ALA A 104 -5.44 -8.75 4.29
CA ALA A 104 -5.93 -8.78 2.92
C ALA A 104 -6.09 -10.21 2.39
N ALA A 105 -5.10 -11.07 2.67
CA ALA A 105 -5.16 -12.49 2.30
C ALA A 105 -6.32 -13.20 3.02
N ASP A 106 -6.47 -12.99 4.34
CA ASP A 106 -7.53 -13.57 5.15
C ASP A 106 -8.93 -13.08 4.72
N ALA A 107 -9.03 -11.83 4.25
CA ALA A 107 -10.25 -11.27 3.70
C ALA A 107 -10.60 -11.74 2.28
N GLY A 108 -9.72 -12.51 1.64
CA GLY A 108 -9.94 -13.02 0.28
C GLY A 108 -9.71 -11.99 -0.83
N VAL A 109 -8.92 -10.92 -0.58
CA VAL A 109 -8.56 -9.95 -1.61
C VAL A 109 -7.79 -10.66 -2.73
N ARG A 110 -8.34 -10.64 -3.95
CA ARG A 110 -7.87 -11.48 -5.07
C ARG A 110 -6.43 -11.20 -5.49
N ARG A 111 -5.99 -9.96 -5.40
CA ARG A 111 -4.64 -9.53 -5.78
C ARG A 111 -4.06 -8.60 -4.73
N VAL A 112 -2.88 -8.95 -4.22
CA VAL A 112 -2.12 -8.10 -3.32
C VAL A 112 -0.79 -7.75 -3.97
N ILE A 113 -0.51 -6.46 -4.11
CA ILE A 113 0.72 -5.91 -4.69
C ILE A 113 1.42 -5.09 -3.61
N PHE A 114 2.65 -5.46 -3.28
CA PHE A 114 3.51 -4.70 -2.38
C PHE A 114 4.49 -3.83 -3.18
N ILE A 115 4.48 -2.52 -2.91
CA ILE A 115 5.45 -1.59 -3.48
C ILE A 115 6.74 -1.64 -2.65
N SER A 116 7.71 -2.35 -3.21
CA SER A 116 9.04 -2.53 -2.67
C SER A 116 10.03 -1.52 -3.29
N SER A 117 11.32 -1.80 -3.18
CA SER A 117 12.41 -0.95 -3.65
C SER A 117 13.55 -1.79 -4.19
N MET A 118 14.31 -1.24 -5.16
CA MET A 118 15.58 -1.84 -5.62
C MET A 118 16.58 -2.11 -4.47
N SER A 119 16.49 -1.41 -3.32
CA SER A 119 17.32 -1.71 -2.15
C SER A 119 17.04 -3.08 -1.51
N ALA A 120 15.91 -3.72 -1.84
CA ALA A 120 15.48 -5.02 -1.30
C ALA A 120 16.11 -6.20 -2.04
N TYR A 121 17.44 -6.28 -2.09
CA TYR A 121 18.15 -7.41 -2.69
C TYR A 121 18.76 -8.34 -1.63
N GLU A 122 18.99 -9.59 -1.99
CA GLU A 122 19.61 -10.57 -1.11
C GLU A 122 21.02 -10.12 -0.68
N GLY A 123 21.30 -10.19 0.62
CA GLY A 123 22.58 -9.74 1.18
C GLY A 123 22.70 -8.23 1.43
N THR A 124 21.64 -7.44 1.18
CA THR A 124 21.64 -6.00 1.49
C THR A 124 21.93 -5.73 2.98
N ARG A 125 22.80 -4.76 3.25
CA ARG A 125 23.11 -4.26 4.60
C ARG A 125 22.35 -2.99 4.96
N GLN A 126 21.57 -2.46 4.03
CA GLN A 126 20.78 -1.24 4.25
C GLN A 126 19.53 -1.60 5.06
N LEU A 127 19.29 -0.90 6.18
CA LEU A 127 18.09 -1.10 7.01
C LEU A 127 16.81 -1.05 6.17
N TYR A 128 16.69 -0.06 5.28
CA TYR A 128 15.54 0.07 4.38
C TYR A 128 15.37 -1.12 3.44
N GLY A 129 16.47 -1.60 2.86
CA GLY A 129 16.48 -2.78 1.99
C GLY A 129 16.07 -4.06 2.73
N GLN A 130 16.62 -4.28 3.92
CA GLN A 130 16.28 -5.42 4.76
C GLN A 130 14.81 -5.41 5.17
N ALA A 131 14.30 -4.24 5.57
CA ALA A 131 12.90 -4.05 5.95
C ALA A 131 11.95 -4.33 4.78
N LYS A 132 12.22 -3.77 3.59
CA LYS A 132 11.43 -4.04 2.38
C LYS A 132 11.48 -5.51 1.99
N LEU A 133 12.65 -6.15 2.01
CA LEU A 133 12.80 -7.58 1.70
C LEU A 133 12.01 -8.47 2.67
N ALA A 134 11.92 -8.10 3.95
CA ALA A 134 11.09 -8.81 4.92
C ALA A 134 9.59 -8.74 4.59
N CYS A 135 9.11 -7.59 4.12
CA CYS A 135 7.75 -7.44 3.63
C CYS A 135 7.52 -8.21 2.32
N GLU A 136 8.49 -8.22 1.39
CA GLU A 136 8.39 -9.02 0.14
C GLU A 136 8.20 -10.50 0.44
N ARG A 137 8.98 -11.06 1.37
CA ARG A 137 8.84 -12.46 1.80
C ARG A 137 7.44 -12.77 2.30
N THR A 138 6.84 -11.84 3.04
CA THR A 138 5.47 -11.99 3.54
C THR A 138 4.46 -11.94 2.40
N ALA A 139 4.53 -10.91 1.54
CA ALA A 139 3.64 -10.77 0.39
C ALA A 139 3.69 -12.02 -0.50
N ASN A 140 4.89 -12.49 -0.84
CA ASN A 140 5.10 -13.64 -1.70
C ASN A 140 4.60 -14.95 -1.05
N SER A 141 4.80 -15.13 0.26
CA SER A 141 4.29 -16.30 0.98
C SER A 141 2.76 -16.40 1.00
N LEU A 142 2.07 -15.27 0.82
CA LEU A 142 0.62 -15.16 0.75
C LEU A 142 0.09 -15.17 -0.70
N GLY A 143 0.94 -15.46 -1.68
CA GLY A 143 0.57 -15.43 -3.12
C GLY A 143 0.46 -14.02 -3.72
N GLY A 144 0.88 -12.99 -2.97
CA GLY A 144 1.00 -11.62 -3.46
C GLY A 144 2.23 -11.41 -4.35
N VAL A 145 2.29 -10.25 -5.00
CA VAL A 145 3.39 -9.83 -5.87
C VAL A 145 4.11 -8.64 -5.25
N SER A 146 5.43 -8.62 -5.35
CA SER A 146 6.26 -7.49 -4.92
C SER A 146 6.90 -6.80 -6.11
N THR A 147 6.71 -5.49 -6.25
CA THR A 147 7.30 -4.69 -7.32
C THR A 147 8.41 -3.82 -6.76
N ARG A 148 9.64 -3.99 -7.23
CA ARG A 148 10.79 -3.17 -6.83
C ARG A 148 10.92 -1.97 -7.76
N LEU A 149 10.37 -0.83 -7.32
CA LEU A 149 10.52 0.41 -8.07
C LEU A 149 11.97 0.92 -8.00
N GLY A 150 12.38 1.60 -9.08
CA GLY A 150 13.64 2.32 -9.16
C GLY A 150 13.67 3.58 -8.30
N LEU A 151 14.51 4.54 -8.67
CA LEU A 151 14.53 5.84 -7.99
C LEU A 151 13.26 6.63 -8.38
N VAL A 152 12.35 6.80 -7.42
CA VAL A 152 11.07 7.50 -7.55
C VAL A 152 10.78 8.33 -6.31
#